data_AF-A0A9N9K1D4-F1
#
_entry.id   AF-A0A9N9K1D4-F1
#
_cell.length_a   1.000
_cell.length_b   1.000
_cell.length_c   1.000
_cell.angle_alpha   90.00
_cell.angle_beta   90.00
_cell.angle_gamma   90.00
#
_symmetry.space_group_name_H-M   'P 1'
#
loop_
_entity.id
_entity.type
_entity.pdbx_description
1 polymer ?
#
loop_
_entity_poly.entity_id
_entity_poly.type
_entity_poly.pdbx_seq_one_letter_code
_entity_poly.pdbx_strand_id
1 'polypeptide(L)'
;MLEESNINQNIVYNCDILEDVKLIGRESYEDVSYEISSKFRDPITSKSIRINSFKTRLLVDELKQFNSVRPHMYILEFYGITKS
;
A
#
# COMPACT_ATOMS: atom_id res chain seq x y z
N MET A 1 -14.40 -6.93 -28.31
CA MET A 1 -14.80 -5.78 -27.48
C MET A 1 -15.38 -6.33 -26.19
N LEU A 2 -14.58 -6.29 -25.13
CA LEU A 2 -15.05 -6.06 -23.76
C LEU A 2 -14.13 -4.96 -23.25
N GLU A 3 -14.67 -3.75 -23.31
CA GLU A 3 -14.16 -2.64 -22.51
C GLU A 3 -14.40 -3.01 -21.05
N GLU A 4 -13.37 -2.87 -20.23
CA GLU A 4 -13.49 -2.23 -18.93
C GLU A 4 -12.08 -1.87 -18.46
N SER A 5 -11.71 -0.67 -18.86
CA SER A 5 -10.67 0.13 -18.24
C SER A 5 -10.91 0.21 -16.73
N ASN A 6 -10.21 -0.60 -15.93
CA ASN A 6 -10.09 -0.32 -14.51
C ASN A 6 -8.70 0.26 -14.25
N ILE A 7 -8.65 1.57 -14.53
CA ILE A 7 -7.69 2.50 -13.95
C ILE A 7 -7.55 2.14 -12.47
N ASN A 8 -6.31 1.89 -12.01
CA ASN A 8 -5.94 1.86 -10.59
C ASN A 8 -6.37 3.17 -9.93
N GLN A 9 -7.63 3.26 -9.52
CA GLN A 9 -8.04 4.20 -8.51
C GLN A 9 -7.42 3.65 -7.24
N ASN A 10 -6.33 4.25 -6.77
CA ASN A 10 -5.72 3.91 -5.48
C ASN A 10 -6.85 3.90 -4.43
N ILE A 11 -7.30 2.72 -4.03
CA ILE A 11 -8.43 2.58 -3.13
C ILE A 11 -7.96 3.09 -1.78
N VAL A 12 -8.66 4.09 -1.26
CA VAL A 12 -8.44 4.60 0.09
C VAL A 12 -9.26 3.74 1.03
N TYR A 13 -8.60 2.99 1.92
CA TYR A 13 -9.26 2.22 2.95
C TYR A 13 -9.15 2.92 4.31
N ASN A 14 -10.13 2.69 5.19
CA ASN A 14 -10.01 3.05 6.61
C ASN A 14 -9.03 2.10 7.30
N CYS A 15 -8.18 2.61 8.18
CA CYS A 15 -7.22 1.79 8.93
C CYS A 15 -7.88 0.72 9.81
N ASP A 16 -9.11 0.94 10.26
CA ASP A 16 -9.84 0.06 11.18
C ASP A 16 -10.16 -1.33 10.62
N ILE A 17 -9.91 -1.55 9.32
CA ILE A 17 -10.08 -2.87 8.68
C ILE A 17 -8.82 -3.75 8.80
N LEU A 18 -7.72 -3.20 9.30
CA LEU A 18 -6.40 -3.82 9.35
C LEU A 18 -6.09 -4.21 10.79
N GLU A 19 -5.80 -5.48 11.01
CA GLU A 19 -5.31 -5.98 12.29
C GLU A 19 -3.78 -6.11 12.21
N ASP A 20 -3.08 -5.29 13.00
CA ASP A 20 -1.63 -5.36 13.15
C ASP A 20 -1.24 -6.67 13.81
N VAL A 21 -0.66 -7.58 13.03
CA VAL A 21 -0.25 -8.89 13.55
C VAL A 21 1.21 -8.86 13.99
N LYS A 22 2.10 -8.21 13.22
CA LYS A 22 3.54 -8.22 13.52
C LYS A 22 4.31 -7.10 12.81
N LEU A 23 5.15 -6.36 13.55
CA LEU A 23 6.18 -5.51 12.96
C LEU A 23 7.27 -6.36 12.31
N ILE A 24 7.51 -6.16 11.01
CA ILE A 24 8.50 -6.93 10.23
C ILE A 24 9.67 -6.08 9.71
N GLY A 25 9.55 -4.75 9.74
CA GLY A 25 10.64 -3.84 9.40
C GLY A 25 10.45 -2.50 10.10
N ARG A 26 11.56 -1.87 10.49
CA ARG A 26 11.55 -0.53 11.08
C ARG A 26 12.77 0.25 10.62
N GLU A 27 12.49 1.45 10.13
CA GLU A 27 13.45 2.49 9.81
C GLU A 27 13.12 3.75 10.60
N SER A 28 13.96 4.78 10.48
CA SER A 28 13.85 6.01 11.29
C SER A 28 12.49 6.72 11.18
N TYR A 29 11.78 6.55 10.07
CA TYR A 29 10.50 7.22 9.78
C TYR A 29 9.44 6.30 9.18
N GLU A 30 9.75 5.02 9.06
CA GLU A 30 8.95 4.05 8.30
C GLU A 30 8.87 2.76 9.12
N ASP A 31 7.66 2.27 9.31
CA ASP A 31 7.40 0.98 9.93
C ASP A 31 6.71 0.10 8.87
N VAL A 32 7.14 -1.16 8.77
CA VAL A 32 6.50 -2.16 7.90
C VAL A 32 5.89 -3.23 8.78
N SER A 33 4.57 -3.38 8.68
CA SER A 33 3.79 -4.35 9.44
C SER A 33 3.23 -5.44 8.52
N TYR A 34 3.18 -6.66 9.05
CA TYR A 34 2.36 -7.74 8.51
C TYR A 34 0.98 -7.65 9.14
N GLU A 35 -0.04 -7.66 8.31
CA GLU A 35 -1.43 -7.39 8.69
C GLU A 35 -2.37 -8.44 8.11
N ILE A 36 -3.47 -8.66 8.83
CA ILE A 36 -4.60 -9.46 8.36
C ILE A 36 -5.81 -8.54 8.27
N SER A 37 -6.65 -8.74 7.25
CA SER A 37 -7.89 -7.99 7.08
C SER A 37 -9.01 -8.92 6.66
N SER A 38 -10.23 -8.64 7.11
CA SER A 38 -11.43 -9.30 6.58
C SER A 38 -11.75 -8.90 5.13
N LYS A 39 -11.11 -7.85 4.59
CA LYS A 39 -11.29 -7.37 3.21
C LYS A 39 -10.40 -8.06 2.20
N PHE A 40 -9.24 -8.57 2.64
CA PHE A 40 -8.27 -9.24 1.77
C PHE A 40 -8.31 -10.74 2.06
N ARG A 41 -8.26 -11.53 0.99
CA ARG A 41 -8.24 -13.00 1.12
C ARG A 41 -6.94 -13.47 1.74
N ASP A 42 -5.85 -12.84 1.33
CA ASP A 42 -4.49 -13.18 1.75
C ASP A 42 -3.97 -12.12 2.72
N PRO A 43 -3.05 -12.49 3.62
CA PRO A 43 -2.36 -11.52 4.46
C PRO A 43 -1.62 -10.48 3.63
N ILE A 44 -1.56 -9.25 4.13
CA ILE A 44 -0.90 -8.14 3.45
C ILE A 44 0.25 -7.58 4.27
N THR A 45 1.02 -6.70 3.65
CA THR A 45 2.02 -5.88 4.32
C THR A 45 1.67 -4.42 4.16
N SER A 46 1.67 -3.66 5.25
CA SER A 46 1.54 -2.21 5.21
C SER A 46 2.89 -1.54 5.45
N LYS A 47 3.10 -0.42 4.78
CA LYS A 47 4.23 0.49 5.02
C LYS A 47 3.67 1.79 5.55
N SER A 48 3.87 2.03 6.85
CA SER A 48 3.45 3.24 7.54
C SER A 48 4.57 4.26 7.53
N ILE A 49 4.27 5.50 7.15
CA ILE A 49 5.25 6.59 7.08
C ILE A 49 4.80 7.72 8.01
N ARG A 50 5.70 8.15 8.90
CA ARG A 50 5.45 9.35 9.71
C ARG A 50 5.61 10.58 8.83
N ILE A 51 4.48 11.24 8.53
CA ILE A 51 4.42 12.26 7.49
C ILE A 51 5.18 13.52 7.91
N ASN A 52 6.17 13.89 7.09
CA ASN A 52 6.66 15.25 6.91
C ASN A 52 6.65 15.59 5.41
N SER A 53 6.73 16.88 5.06
CA SER A 53 6.57 17.34 3.66
C SER A 53 7.52 16.65 2.67
N PHE A 54 8.76 16.35 3.08
CA PHE A 54 9.73 15.64 2.27
C PHE A 54 9.34 14.17 2.04
N LYS A 55 8.94 13.47 3.10
CA LYS A 55 8.53 12.06 3.05
C LYS A 55 7.24 11.83 2.29
N THR A 56 6.28 12.76 2.36
CA THR A 56 5.07 12.71 1.51
C THR A 56 5.43 12.74 0.03
N ARG A 57 6.38 13.58 -0.38
CA ARG A 57 6.81 13.65 -1.77
C ARG A 57 7.43 12.33 -2.23
N LEU A 58 8.31 11.75 -1.41
CA LEU A 58 8.92 10.46 -1.72
C LEU A 58 7.89 9.33 -1.86
N LEU A 59 6.89 9.29 -0.97
CA LEU A 59 5.79 8.32 -1.06
C LEU A 59 4.99 8.50 -2.36
N VAL A 60 4.66 9.75 -2.72
CA VAL A 60 3.95 10.03 -3.98
C VAL A 60 4.76 9.59 -5.20
N ASP A 61 6.07 9.80 -5.19
CA ASP A 61 6.95 9.39 -6.29
C ASP A 61 7.14 7.87 -6.35
N GLU A 62 7.15 7.18 -5.20
CA GLU A 62 7.12 5.70 -5.11
C GLU A 62 5.81 5.15 -5.70
N LEU A 63 4.66 5.71 -5.34
CA LEU A 63 3.35 5.31 -5.86
C LEU A 63 3.21 5.54 -7.38
N LYS A 64 3.78 6.63 -7.90
CA LYS A 64 3.82 6.89 -9.35
C LYS A 64 4.66 5.85 -10.08
N GLN A 65 5.82 5.51 -9.53
CA GLN A 65 6.68 4.47 -10.11
C GLN A 65 5.95 3.14 -10.12
N PHE A 66 5.33 2.76 -9.00
CA PHE A 66 4.58 1.52 -8.90
C PHE A 66 3.45 1.44 -9.93
N ASN A 67 2.65 2.51 -10.06
CA ASN A 67 1.57 2.57 -11.04
C ASN A 67 2.05 2.61 -12.51
N SER A 68 3.30 2.97 -12.76
CA SER A 68 3.89 2.92 -14.11
C SER A 68 4.32 1.52 -14.53
N VAL A 69 4.50 0.63 -13.56
CA VAL A 69 4.92 -0.76 -13.79
C VAL A 69 3.67 -1.60 -14.07
N ARG A 70 3.70 -2.38 -15.16
CA ARG A 70 2.61 -3.32 -15.46
C ARG A 70 2.57 -4.42 -14.41
N PRO A 71 1.38 -4.91 -14.01
CA PRO A 71 1.26 -6.04 -13.10
C PRO A 71 2.10 -7.24 -13.58
N HIS A 72 2.89 -7.83 -12.67
CA HIS A 72 3.78 -8.95 -12.98
C HIS A 72 3.94 -9.86 -11.76
N MET A 73 4.02 -11.17 -11.97
CA MET A 73 4.11 -12.18 -10.89
C MET A 73 5.34 -12.09 -9.96
N TYR A 74 6.32 -11.24 -10.27
CA TYR A 74 7.55 -11.06 -9.48
C TYR A 74 7.67 -9.65 -8.91
N ILE A 75 6.66 -8.83 -9.14
CA ILE A 75 6.55 -7.48 -8.61
C ILE A 75 5.41 -7.54 -7.61
N LEU A 76 5.59 -6.93 -6.46
CA LEU A 76 4.54 -6.89 -5.46
C LEU A 76 3.27 -6.28 -6.06
N GLU A 77 2.12 -6.65 -5.53
CA GLU A 77 0.85 -6.03 -5.88
C GLU A 77 0.54 -4.92 -4.86
N PHE A 78 0.07 -3.77 -5.36
CA PHE A 78 -0.32 -2.65 -4.53
C PHE A 78 -1.84 -2.60 -4.39
N TYR A 79 -2.31 -2.74 -3.16
CA TYR A 79 -3.76 -2.83 -2.88
C TYR A 79 -4.41 -1.47 -2.63
N GLY A 80 -3.69 -0.49 -2.08
CA GLY A 80 -4.23 0.83 -1.77
C GLY A 80 -3.49 1.57 -0.67
N ILE A 81 -4.11 2.67 -0.21
CA ILE A 81 -3.56 3.56 0.82
C ILE A 81 -4.56 3.62 1.97
N THR A 82 -4.06 3.69 3.20
CA THR A 82 -4.88 4.02 4.36
C THR A 82 -4.38 5.32 5.00
N LYS A 83 -5.28 6.00 5.68
CA LYS A 83 -4.94 7.14 6.53
C LYS A 83 -5.38 6.83 7.94
N SER A 84 -4.42 6.74 8.86
CA SER A 84 -4.62 6.72 10.31
C SER A 84 -4.49 8.11 10.92
#